data_AF-A0A5C6BV85-F1
#
_entry.id   AF-A0A5C6BV85-F1
#
_cell.length_a   1.000
_cell.length_b   1.000
_cell.length_c   1.000
_cell.angle_alpha   90.00
_cell.angle_beta   90.00
_cell.angle_gamma   90.00
#
_symmetry.space_group_name_H-M   'P 1'
#
loop_
_entity.id
_entity.type
_entity.pdbx_description
1 polymer ?
#
loop_
_entity_poly.entity_id
_entity_poly.type
_entity_poly.pdbx_seq_one_letter_code
_entity_poly.pdbx_strand_id
1 'polypeptide(L)'
;MEHTIPGTVSVKGREFLYIESRPGEDFHRLVDNAMSSCEDVPLPHSGGAIEHNVHLVLQEGVSMIAVSFKGDVEGWRRKLTSYCDSDNRIWGIAANAKMRLSNGKQVNLHESNFTFEE
;
A
#
# COMPACT_ATOMS: atom_id res chain seq x y z
N MET A 1 0.82 -23.48 0.41
CA MET A 1 1.52 -22.81 -0.70
C MET A 1 2.38 -21.72 -0.10
N GLU A 2 3.60 -21.52 -0.57
CA GLU A 2 4.46 -20.43 -0.08
C GLU A 2 3.89 -19.11 -0.60
N HIS A 3 3.21 -18.34 0.26
CA HIS A 3 2.66 -17.05 -0.12
C HIS A 3 3.83 -16.07 -0.28
N THR A 4 4.06 -15.62 -1.52
CA THR A 4 5.06 -14.57 -1.78
C THR A 4 4.51 -13.23 -1.28
N ILE A 5 5.30 -12.51 -0.49
CA ILE A 5 4.93 -11.20 0.04
C ILE A 5 4.74 -10.22 -1.13
N PRO A 6 3.57 -9.55 -1.27
CA PRO A 6 3.31 -8.62 -2.36
C PRO A 6 4.40 -7.56 -2.53
N GLY A 7 4.77 -7.27 -3.78
CA GLY A 7 5.82 -6.28 -4.08
C GLY A 7 7.26 -6.77 -3.88
N THR A 8 7.50 -7.95 -3.28
CA THR A 8 8.87 -8.50 -3.20
C THR A 8 9.36 -9.09 -4.54
N VAL A 9 8.42 -9.42 -5.44
CA VAL A 9 8.69 -9.84 -6.82
C VAL A 9 8.02 -8.84 -7.76
N SER A 10 8.79 -8.32 -8.72
CA SER A 10 8.28 -7.37 -9.72
C SER A 10 7.28 -8.04 -10.67
N VAL A 11 6.15 -7.37 -10.90
CA VAL A 11 5.13 -7.79 -11.87
C VAL A 11 5.02 -6.70 -12.94
N LYS A 12 5.21 -7.05 -14.20
CA LYS A 12 5.21 -6.08 -15.31
C LYS A 12 3.89 -5.29 -15.34
N GLY A 13 3.98 -3.97 -15.30
CA GLY A 13 2.84 -3.05 -15.39
C GLY A 13 1.99 -2.98 -14.12
N ARG A 14 2.50 -3.46 -12.99
CA ARG A 14 1.85 -3.37 -11.68
C ARG A 14 2.85 -2.90 -10.63
N GLU A 15 2.37 -2.06 -9.72
CA GLU A 15 3.10 -1.69 -8.52
C GLU A 15 2.32 -2.03 -7.28
N PHE A 16 3.05 -2.09 -6.17
CA PHE A 16 2.56 -2.45 -4.86
C PHE A 16 2.90 -1.35 -3.87
N LEU A 17 1.95 -1.04 -3.01
CA LEU A 17 2.04 -0.05 -1.95
C LEU A 17 1.41 -0.64 -0.70
N TYR A 18 2.13 -0.60 0.40
CA TYR A 18 1.59 -0.91 1.71
C TYR A 18 1.07 0.37 2.33
N ILE A 19 -0.16 0.38 2.80
CA ILE A 19 -0.79 1.56 3.37
C ILE A 19 -1.26 1.23 4.79
N GLU A 20 -0.95 2.09 5.74
CA GLU A 20 -1.47 2.00 7.11
C GLU A 20 -2.99 1.97 7.11
N SER A 21 -3.53 0.89 7.69
CA SER A 21 -4.96 0.70 7.92
C SER A 21 -5.30 0.98 9.39
N ARG A 22 -6.33 1.78 9.61
CA ARG A 22 -6.84 2.12 10.94
C ARG A 22 -8.00 1.18 11.33
N PRO A 23 -8.27 0.97 12.64
CA PRO A 23 -9.35 0.10 13.08
C PRO A 23 -10.71 0.45 12.44
N GLY A 24 -11.38 -0.56 11.88
CA GLY A 24 -12.69 -0.40 11.23
C GLY A 24 -12.63 0.29 9.86
N GLU A 25 -11.49 0.29 9.19
CA GLU A 25 -11.32 0.76 7.82
C GLU A 25 -11.11 -0.41 6.85
N ASP A 26 -11.84 -0.38 5.74
CA ASP A 26 -11.66 -1.29 4.61
C ASP A 26 -10.97 -0.58 3.44
N PHE A 27 -10.49 -1.39 2.49
CA PHE A 27 -9.83 -0.92 1.28
C PHE A 27 -10.69 0.01 0.42
N HIS A 28 -12.00 -0.27 0.30
CA HIS A 28 -12.89 0.53 -0.53
C HIS A 28 -13.00 1.96 -0.02
N ARG A 29 -13.23 2.12 1.28
CA ARG A 29 -13.27 3.44 1.93
C ARG A 29 -11.93 4.16 1.81
N LEU A 30 -10.81 3.44 1.92
CA LEU A 30 -9.48 4.03 1.74
C LEU A 30 -9.31 4.60 0.33
N VAL A 31 -9.66 3.83 -0.70
CA VAL A 31 -9.55 4.30 -2.09
C VAL A 31 -10.52 5.43 -2.38
N ASP A 32 -11.77 5.37 -1.91
CA ASP A 32 -12.76 6.43 -2.10
C ASP A 32 -12.30 7.74 -1.44
N ASN A 33 -11.73 7.68 -0.24
CA ASN A 33 -11.12 8.83 0.42
C ASN A 33 -9.90 9.35 -0.36
N ALA A 34 -9.06 8.46 -0.89
CA ALA A 34 -7.93 8.85 -1.71
C ALA A 34 -8.37 9.55 -3.01
N MET A 35 -9.47 9.13 -3.63
CA MET A 35 -9.97 9.73 -4.87
C MET A 35 -10.67 11.07 -4.64
N SER A 36 -11.32 11.24 -3.49
CA SER A 36 -12.05 12.46 -3.11
C SER A 36 -11.20 13.50 -2.37
N SER A 37 -9.96 13.16 -2.01
CA SER A 37 -9.00 14.08 -1.37
C SER A 37 -7.98 14.64 -2.37
N CYS A 38 -7.16 15.58 -1.91
CA CYS A 38 -6.06 16.19 -2.68
C CYS A 38 -6.50 16.64 -4.08
N GLU A 39 -7.39 17.64 -4.17
CA GLU A 39 -7.97 18.12 -5.43
C GLU A 39 -6.91 18.55 -6.45
N ASP A 40 -5.78 19.08 -5.97
CA ASP A 40 -4.64 19.50 -6.82
C ASP A 40 -3.86 18.31 -7.41
N VAL A 41 -4.12 17.08 -6.97
CA VAL A 41 -3.49 15.87 -7.49
C VAL A 41 -4.41 15.21 -8.52
N PRO A 42 -3.99 15.14 -9.81
CA PRO A 42 -4.81 14.53 -10.86
C PRO A 42 -5.23 13.10 -10.53
N LEU A 43 -6.45 12.75 -10.93
CA LEU A 43 -6.93 11.38 -10.84
C LEU A 43 -6.16 10.47 -11.82
N PRO A 44 -5.94 9.19 -11.48
CA PRO A 44 -5.38 8.24 -12.42
C PRO A 44 -6.27 8.11 -13.66
N HIS A 45 -5.69 8.19 -14.85
CA HIS A 45 -6.45 8.21 -16.10
C HIS A 45 -6.96 6.83 -16.53
N SER A 46 -6.39 5.74 -16.00
CA SER A 46 -6.79 4.38 -16.36
C SER A 46 -6.40 3.34 -15.31
N GLY A 47 -7.02 2.16 -15.42
CA GLY A 47 -6.67 0.99 -14.64
C GLY A 47 -7.44 0.86 -13.33
N GLY A 48 -6.78 0.42 -12.27
CA GLY A 48 -7.45 0.12 -11.01
C GLY A 48 -6.47 -0.31 -9.91
N ALA A 49 -6.89 -0.08 -8.66
CA ALA A 49 -6.25 -0.60 -7.46
C ALA A 49 -7.04 -1.80 -6.90
N ILE A 50 -6.33 -2.76 -6.29
CA ILE A 50 -6.92 -3.89 -5.56
C ILE A 50 -6.11 -4.14 -4.28
N GLU A 51 -6.79 -4.65 -3.26
CA GLU A 51 -6.18 -5.22 -2.05
C GLU A 51 -5.78 -6.69 -2.28
N HIS A 52 -4.74 -7.15 -1.59
CA HIS A 52 -4.23 -8.54 -1.65
C HIS A 52 -4.59 -9.39 -0.42
N ASN A 53 -5.48 -8.92 0.47
CA ASN A 53 -5.84 -9.56 1.75
C ASN A 53 -4.62 -9.94 2.60
N VAL A 54 -3.55 -9.14 2.49
CA VAL A 54 -2.32 -9.30 3.27
C VAL A 54 -2.24 -8.17 4.28
N HIS A 55 -2.26 -8.55 5.56
CA HIS A 55 -2.06 -7.64 6.66
C HIS A 55 -0.64 -7.79 7.21
N LEU A 56 0.09 -6.69 7.21
CA LEU A 56 1.42 -6.57 7.80
C LEU A 56 1.28 -5.83 9.12
N VAL A 57 1.67 -6.47 10.22
CA VAL A 57 1.79 -5.80 11.51
C VAL A 57 3.26 -5.50 11.78
N LEU A 58 3.60 -4.21 11.81
CA LEU A 58 4.92 -3.74 12.21
C LEU A 58 5.11 -3.94 13.72
N GLN A 59 6.37 -4.02 14.18
CA GLN A 59 6.70 -4.23 15.60
C GLN A 59 6.15 -3.15 16.54
N GLU A 60 5.81 -1.98 16.01
CA GLU A 60 5.20 -0.85 16.73
C GLU A 60 3.66 -0.90 16.79
N GLY A 61 3.04 -2.00 16.33
CA GLY A 61 1.59 -2.19 16.33
C GLY A 61 0.85 -1.55 15.17
N VAL A 62 1.58 -0.97 14.21
CA VAL A 62 1.01 -0.38 12.98
C VAL A 62 0.60 -1.51 12.03
N SER A 63 -0.69 -1.51 11.64
CA SER A 63 -1.25 -2.45 10.67
C SER A 63 -1.22 -1.83 9.27
N MET A 64 -0.78 -2.59 8.28
CA MET A 64 -0.74 -2.15 6.88
C MET A 64 -1.39 -3.18 5.97
N ILE A 65 -2.13 -2.70 4.96
CA ILE A 65 -2.70 -3.52 3.89
C ILE A 65 -1.85 -3.41 2.63
N ALA A 66 -1.73 -4.52 1.91
CA ALA A 66 -1.05 -4.55 0.61
C ALA A 66 -2.03 -4.16 -0.51
N VAL A 67 -1.79 -3.00 -1.13
CA VAL A 67 -2.52 -2.52 -2.31
C VAL A 67 -1.64 -2.67 -3.54
N SER A 68 -2.24 -3.02 -4.67
CA SER A 68 -1.55 -2.95 -5.95
C SER A 68 -2.38 -2.28 -7.02
N PHE A 69 -1.71 -1.65 -7.97
CA PHE A 69 -2.37 -0.89 -9.03
C PHE A 69 -1.70 -1.10 -10.39
N LYS A 70 -2.49 -0.96 -11.46
CA LYS A 70 -2.08 -1.11 -12.86
C LYS A 70 -2.72 -0.04 -13.73
N GLY A 71 -2.31 0.07 -14.99
CA GLY A 71 -2.80 1.08 -15.93
C GLY A 71 -1.99 2.36 -15.81
N ASP A 72 -2.58 3.42 -15.27
CA ASP A 72 -1.86 4.66 -14.94
C ASP A 72 -1.09 4.51 -13.62
N VAL A 73 -0.02 3.72 -13.65
CA VAL A 73 0.77 3.37 -12.45
C VAL A 73 1.28 4.61 -11.72
N GLU A 74 1.73 5.63 -12.46
CA GLU A 74 2.23 6.87 -11.85
C GLU A 74 1.10 7.71 -11.23
N GLY A 75 -0.04 7.83 -11.91
CA GLY A 75 -1.23 8.50 -11.38
C GLY A 75 -1.73 7.84 -10.10
N TRP A 76 -1.85 6.50 -10.11
CA TRP A 76 -2.26 5.73 -8.94
C TRP A 76 -1.29 5.91 -7.77
N ARG A 77 0.02 5.75 -8.02
CA ARG A 77 1.05 5.94 -6.99
C ARG A 77 0.92 7.33 -6.36
N ARG A 78 0.91 8.37 -7.20
CA ARG A 78 0.84 9.76 -6.75
C ARG A 78 -0.41 10.04 -5.93
N LYS A 79 -1.58 9.62 -6.40
CA LYS A 79 -2.84 9.89 -5.71
C LYS A 79 -2.88 9.19 -4.34
N LEU A 80 -2.52 7.91 -4.28
CA LEU A 80 -2.51 7.15 -3.04
C LEU A 80 -1.48 7.71 -2.04
N THR A 81 -0.25 8.01 -2.47
CA THR A 81 0.77 8.55 -1.56
C THR A 81 0.41 9.95 -1.09
N SER A 82 -0.10 10.82 -1.97
CA SER A 82 -0.52 12.17 -1.57
C SER A 82 -1.67 12.16 -0.57
N TYR A 83 -2.65 11.27 -0.75
CA TYR A 83 -3.69 11.06 0.25
C TYR A 83 -3.09 10.64 1.60
N CYS A 84 -2.22 9.62 1.60
CA CYS A 84 -1.59 9.14 2.82
C CYS A 84 -0.80 10.25 3.53
N ASP A 85 -0.01 11.02 2.78
CA ASP A 85 0.76 12.14 3.31
C ASP A 85 -0.17 13.21 3.91
N SER A 86 -1.28 13.54 3.24
CA SER A 86 -2.26 14.52 3.74
C SER A 86 -3.03 14.06 4.99
N ASP A 87 -3.23 12.75 5.14
CA ASP A 87 -3.95 12.15 6.27
C ASP A 87 -3.01 11.70 7.41
N ASN A 88 -1.72 12.05 7.33
CA ASN A 88 -0.65 11.63 8.25
C ASN A 88 -0.60 10.10 8.44
N ARG A 89 -0.67 9.35 7.33
CA ARG A 89 -0.58 7.88 7.31
C ARG A 89 0.77 7.42 6.80
N ILE A 90 1.27 6.35 7.39
CA ILE A 90 2.47 5.67 6.89
C ILE A 90 2.09 4.82 5.68
N TRP A 91 2.76 5.06 4.56
CA TRP A 91 2.82 4.12 3.44
C TRP A 91 4.23 3.58 3.25
N GLY A 92 4.37 2.45 2.53
CA GLY A 92 5.64 1.78 2.31
C GLY A 92 5.71 1.01 1.00
N ILE A 93 6.92 0.86 0.48
CA ILE A 93 7.21 0.10 -0.75
C ILE A 93 8.11 -1.08 -0.38
N ALA A 94 7.66 -2.28 -0.72
CA ALA A 94 8.45 -3.50 -0.59
C ALA A 94 9.36 -3.70 -1.80
N ALA A 95 10.61 -4.08 -1.56
CA ALA A 95 11.58 -4.53 -2.57
C ALA A 95 12.65 -5.41 -1.91
N ASN A 96 13.02 -6.52 -2.54
CA ASN A 96 14.12 -7.40 -2.08
C ASN A 96 14.04 -7.76 -0.58
N ALA A 97 12.86 -8.23 -0.14
CA ALA A 97 12.56 -8.59 1.26
C ALA A 97 12.66 -7.45 2.30
N LYS A 98 12.80 -6.21 1.86
CA LYS A 98 12.78 -5.03 2.74
C LYS A 98 11.62 -4.13 2.34
N MET A 99 11.10 -3.39 3.31
CA MET A 99 10.13 -2.33 3.06
C MET A 99 10.73 -0.99 3.47
N ARG A 100 10.65 -0.01 2.58
CA ARG A 100 10.96 1.39 2.90
C ARG A 100 9.66 2.12 3.18
N LEU A 101 9.55 2.69 4.37
CA LEU A 101 8.40 3.47 4.80
C LEU A 101 8.59 4.96 4.47
N SER A 102 7.48 5.65 4.30
CA SER A 102 7.35 7.10 4.08
C SER A 102 7.99 7.94 5.19
N ASN A 103 7.98 7.43 6.44
CA ASN A 103 8.64 8.06 7.58
C ASN A 103 10.17 7.87 7.61
N GLY A 104 10.76 7.29 6.57
CA GLY A 104 12.19 7.05 6.44
C GLY A 104 12.71 5.78 7.12
N LYS A 105 11.87 5.06 7.89
CA LYS A 105 12.25 3.77 8.47
C LYS A 105 12.34 2.69 7.39
N GLN A 106 13.16 1.68 7.67
CA GLN A 106 13.25 0.48 6.87
C GLN A 106 12.95 -0.75 7.72
N VAL A 107 12.14 -1.65 7.20
CA VAL A 107 11.67 -2.85 7.89
C VAL A 107 12.11 -4.08 7.11
N ASN A 108 12.59 -5.10 7.82
CA ASN A 108 12.86 -6.41 7.24
C ASN A 108 11.56 -7.22 7.21
N LEU A 109 11.14 -7.64 6.03
CA LEU A 109 9.87 -8.36 5.89
C LEU A 109 9.96 -9.76 6.50
N HIS A 110 11.13 -10.38 6.54
CA HIS A 110 11.29 -11.68 7.21
C HIS A 110 11.08 -11.64 8.73
N GLU A 111 11.20 -10.48 9.36
CA GLU A 111 11.05 -10.28 10.81
C GLU A 111 9.67 -9.73 11.17
N SER A 112 8.78 -9.59 10.19
CA SER A 112 7.45 -9.03 10.38
C SER A 112 6.37 -10.11 10.40
N ASN A 113 5.30 -9.87 11.15
CA ASN A 113 4.17 -10.78 11.20
C ASN A 113 3.23 -10.47 10.02
N PHE A 114 3.06 -11.46 9.13
CA PHE A 114 2.09 -11.41 8.04
C PHE A 114 0.92 -12.31 8.36
N THR A 115 -0.28 -11.76 8.24
CA THR A 115 -1.52 -12.53 8.23
C THR A 115 -2.10 -12.48 6.82
N PHE A 116 -2.36 -13.66 6.26
CA PHE A 116 -3.05 -13.82 4.99
C PHE A 116 -4.46 -14.28 5.31
N GLU A 117 -5.48 -13.51 4.92
CA GLU A 117 -6.87 -13.93 5.06
C GLU A 117 -7.27 -14.75 3.82
N GLU A 118 -7.96 -15.88 4.05
CA GLU A 118 -8.44 -16.80 3.00
C GLU A 118 -9.72 -16.30 2.30
#